data_AF-A0AA41VR90-F1
#
_entry.id   AF-A0AA41VR90-F1
#
_cell.length_a   1.000
_cell.length_b   1.000
_cell.length_c   1.000
_cell.angle_alpha   90.00
_cell.angle_beta   90.00
_cell.angle_gamma   90.00
#
_symmetry.space_group_name_H-M   'P 1'
#
loop_
_entity.id
_entity.type
_entity.pdbx_description
1 polymer ?
#
loop_
_entity_poly.entity_id
_entity_poly.type
_entity_poly.pdbx_seq_one_letter_code
_entity_poly.pdbx_strand_id
1 'polypeptide(L)' 'GWPLAFCNLQLLELQTYLSRDCLHSVLYILKISPNLESLSLRISEHNYQKPPVYPFCEE' A
#
# COMPACT_ATOMS: atom_id res chain seq x y z
N GLY A 1 -12.17 -16.79 -13.32
CA GLY A 1 -12.98 -15.56 -13.42
C GLY A 1 -12.05 -14.42 -13.75
N TRP A 2 -12.46 -13.50 -14.63
CA TRP A 2 -11.68 -12.28 -14.89
C TRP A 2 -11.49 -11.52 -13.58
N PRO A 3 -10.31 -10.97 -13.29
CA PRO A 3 -10.12 -10.14 -12.11
C PRO A 3 -11.11 -8.96 -12.19
N LEU A 4 -11.79 -8.67 -11.07
CA LEU A 4 -12.66 -7.50 -10.93
C LEU A 4 -11.86 -6.25 -11.35
N ALA A 5 -12.25 -5.65 -12.47
CA ALA A 5 -11.63 -4.44 -12.97
C ALA A 5 -12.34 -3.21 -12.37
N PHE A 6 -11.57 -2.31 -11.76
CA PHE A 6 -12.03 -1.04 -11.24
C PHE A 6 -11.95 0.04 -12.34
N CYS A 7 -12.83 -0.08 -13.35
CA CYS A 7 -12.84 0.85 -14.48
C CYS A 7 -13.28 2.28 -14.12
N ASN A 8 -13.92 2.47 -12.97
CA ASN A 8 -14.40 3.79 -12.54
C ASN A 8 -13.37 4.54 -11.68
N LEU A 9 -12.25 3.91 -11.34
CA LEU A 9 -11.22 4.53 -10.52
C LEU A 9 -10.25 5.32 -11.42
N GLN A 10 -10.32 6.64 -11.35
CA GLN A 10 -9.44 7.56 -12.09
C GLN A 10 -8.35 8.18 -11.20
N LEU A 11 -8.67 8.43 -9.93
CA LEU A 11 -7.79 9.05 -8.96
C LEU A 11 -7.72 8.20 -7.70
N LEU A 12 -6.50 7.94 -7.24
CA LEU A 12 -6.25 7.25 -5.98
C LEU A 12 -5.24 8.04 -5.15
N GLU A 13 -5.64 8.43 -3.94
CA GLU A 13 -4.74 8.99 -2.93
C GLU A 13 -4.60 8.00 -1.77
N LEU A 14 -3.37 7.65 -1.43
CA LEU A 14 -3.04 6.76 -0.32
C LEU A 14 -2.07 7.45 0.62
N GLN A 15 -2.33 7.35 1.92
CA GLN A 15 -1.39 7.72 2.96
C GLN A 15 -0.99 6.45 3.72
N THR A 16 0.28 6.08 3.66
CA THR A 16 0.76 4.78 4.17
C THR A 16 2.24 4.82 4.53
N TYR A 17 2.74 3.79 5.21
CA TYR A 17 4.16 3.48 5.29
C TYR A 17 4.61 2.75 4.01
N LEU A 18 5.88 2.90 3.62
CA LEU A 18 6.42 2.25 2.44
C LEU A 18 7.12 0.94 2.82
N SER A 19 6.41 -0.18 2.68
CA SER A 19 6.97 -1.53 2.76
C SER A 19 6.90 -2.24 1.42
N ARG A 20 7.61 -3.38 1.31
CA ARG A 20 7.52 -4.24 0.12
C ARG A 20 6.08 -4.67 -0.17
N ASP A 21 5.31 -5.02 0.86
CA ASP A 21 3.93 -5.48 0.71
C ASP A 21 2.99 -4.32 0.31
N CYS A 22 3.31 -3.10 0.74
CA CYS A 22 2.63 -1.90 0.28
C CYS A 22 2.81 -1.72 -1.23
N LEU A 23 4.04 -1.87 -1.74
CA LEU A 23 4.32 -1.81 -3.18
C LEU A 23 3.55 -2.91 -3.95
N HIS A 24 3.51 -4.14 -3.44
CA HIS A 24 2.71 -5.20 -4.05
C HIS A 24 1.23 -4.83 -4.15
N SER A 25 0.67 -4.23 -3.11
CA SER A 25 -0.73 -3.81 -3.08
C SER A 25 -1.01 -2.68 -4.07
N VAL A 26 -0.13 -1.68 -4.14
CA VAL A 26 -0.22 -0.59 -5.10
C VAL A 26 -0.16 -1.13 -6.54
N LEU A 27 0.81 -1.99 -6.85
CA LEU A 27 0.94 -2.61 -8.17
C LEU A 27 -0.29 -3.44 -8.54
N TYR A 28 -0.87 -4.14 -7.57
CA TYR A 28 -2.11 -4.88 -7.78
C TYR A 28 -3.27 -3.94 -8.15
N ILE A 29 -3.42 -2.82 -7.44
CA ILE A 29 -4.46 -1.82 -7.72
C ILE A 29 -4.28 -1.23 -9.12
N LEU A 30 -3.04 -0.89 -9.50
CA LEU A 30 -2.73 -0.42 -10.86
C LEU A 30 -3.13 -1.46 -11.92
N LYS A 31 -2.84 -2.74 -11.67
CA LYS A 31 -3.16 -3.83 -12.59
C LYS A 31 -4.67 -4.00 -12.81
N ILE A 32 -5.48 -3.77 -11.79
CA ILE A 32 -6.94 -3.95 -11.86
C ILE A 32 -7.70 -2.66 -12.18
N SER A 33 -7.02 -1.50 -12.26
CA SER A 33 -7.65 -0.19 -12.48
C SER A 33 -7.18 0.40 -13.81
N PRO A 34 -7.71 -0.08 -14.96
CA PRO A 34 -7.19 0.28 -16.28
C PRO A 34 -7.37 1.76 -16.64
N ASN A 35 -8.31 2.44 -15.98
CA ASN A 35 -8.62 3.86 -16.21
C ASN A 35 -8.02 4.77 -15.14
N LEU A 36 -7.10 4.27 -14.30
CA LEU A 36 -6.45 5.10 -13.30
C LEU A 36 -5.52 6.09 -14.00
N GLU A 37 -5.83 7.38 -13.87
CA GLU A 37 -5.07 8.46 -14.47
C GLU A 37 -4.02 9.01 -13.49
N SER A 38 -4.31 8.96 -12.19
CA SER A 38 -3.44 9.54 -11.17
C SER A 38 -3.40 8.72 -9.88
N LEU A 39 -2.18 8.56 -9.36
CA LEU A 39 -1.87 7.92 -8.09
C LEU A 39 -1.01 8.87 -7.24
N SER A 40 -1.48 9.23 -6.06
CA SER A 40 -0.72 9.97 -5.06
C SER A 40 -0.42 9.07 -3.87
N LEU A 41 0.87 8.90 -3.57
CA LEU A 41 1.35 8.16 -2.40
C LEU A 41 1.98 9.14 -1.42
N ARG A 42 1.36 9.33 -0.25
CA ARG A 42 1.91 10.10 0.87
C ARG A 42 2.53 9.15 1.87
N ILE A 43 3.85 9.18 1.97
CA ILE A 43 4.58 8.37 2.95
C ILE A 43 4.55 9.10 4.28
N SER A 44 3.96 8.47 5.29
CA SER A 44 3.87 9.03 6.64
C SER A 44 4.70 8.21 7.61
N GLU A 45 5.73 8.83 8.21
CA GLU A 45 6.57 8.21 9.25
C GLU A 45 5.79 7.91 10.55
N HIS A 46 4.60 8.47 10.71
CA HIS A 46 3.80 8.27 11.92
C HIS A 46 3.10 6.89 11.94
N ASN A 47 3.14 6.15 10.83
CA ASN A 47 2.62 4.78 10.72
C ASN A 47 3.70 3.70 10.98
N TYR A 48 4.91 4.09 11.39
CA TYR A 48 5.83 3.16 12.04
C TYR A 48 5.23 2.76 13.39
N GLN A 49 4.37 1.74 13.41
CA GLN A 49 4.30 0.89 14.60
C GLN A 49 5.71 0.33 14.78
N LYS A 50 6.49 0.98 15.64
CA LYS A 50 7.75 0.43 16.14
C LYS A 50 7.40 -0.99 16.58
N PRO A 51 7.96 -2.05 15.95
CA PRO A 51 7.66 -3.40 16.40
C PRO A 51 7.92 -3.44 17.91
N PRO A 52 7.03 -4.05 18.71
CA PRO A 52 7.25 -4.12 20.14
C PRO A 52 8.66 -4.66 20.35
N VAL A 53 9.50 -3.86 21.04
CA VAL A 53 10.83 -4.29 21.44
C VAL A 53 10.59 -5.41 22.44
N TYR A 54 10.57 -6.65 21.95
CA TYR A 54 10.62 -7.80 22.83
C TYR A 54 11.94 -7.68 23.60
N PRO A 55 11.92 -7.73 24.95
CA PRO A 55 13.17 -7.81 25.68
C PRO A 55 13.87 -9.07 25.16
N PHE A 56 15.09 -8.90 24.67
CA PHE A 56 15.96 -10.02 24.35
C PHE A 56 15.94 -10.95 25.57
N CYS A 57 15.57 -12.21 25.37
CA CYS A 57 15.81 -13.23 26.38
C CYS A 57 17.34 -13.28 26.54
N GLU A 58 17.86 -12.67 27.59
CA GLU A 58 19.21 -12.96 28.02
C GLU A 58 19.20 -14.42 28.52
N GLU A 59 19.98 -15.26 27.84
CA GLU A 59 20.16 -16.68 28.15
C GLU A 59 20.75 -16.91 29.55
#